data_AF-A0A3P5XJV7-F1
#
_entry.id   AF-A0A3P5XJV7-F1
#
_cell.length_a   1.000
_cell.length_b   1.000
_cell.length_c   1.000
_cell.angle_alpha   90.00
_cell.angle_beta   90.00
_cell.angle_gamma   90.00
#
_symmetry.space_group_name_H-M   'P 1'
#
loop_
_entity.id
_entity.type
_entity.pdbx_description
1 polymer ?
#
loop_
_entity_poly.entity_id
_entity_poly.type
_entity_poly.pdbx_seq_one_letter_code
_entity_poly.pdbx_strand_id
1 'polypeptide(L)'
;MLSSPLLLAPTPPTSEIRIVPPRAVTIQEYYTESDGRKKIFTEKDGVAGYGEQKIVDPSEVSYTNLFINGVLQLRTHYEIQQGKLILNTVDAPLRGAPIILQMIKF
;
A
#
# COMPACT_ATOMS: atom_id res chain seq x y z
N MET A 1 5.49 -71.64 22.72
CA MET A 1 5.66 -70.71 21.58
C MET A 1 4.42 -69.84 21.52
N LEU A 2 4.40 -68.70 22.21
CA LEU A 2 3.26 -67.77 22.19
C LEU A 2 3.66 -66.54 21.37
N SER A 3 2.97 -66.30 20.26
CA SER A 3 3.18 -65.17 19.37
C SER A 3 2.65 -63.89 20.02
N SER A 4 3.49 -62.87 20.20
CA SER A 4 3.07 -61.57 20.72
C SER A 4 2.17 -60.86 19.69
N PRO A 5 1.01 -60.31 20.07
CA PRO A 5 0.21 -59.51 19.16
C PRO A 5 0.89 -58.16 18.92
N LEU A 6 1.05 -57.76 17.66
CA LEU A 6 1.55 -56.44 17.30
C LEU A 6 0.44 -55.41 17.51
N LEU A 7 0.66 -54.45 18.41
CA LEU A 7 -0.17 -53.26 18.54
C LEU A 7 0.35 -52.21 17.54
N LEU A 8 -0.37 -51.97 16.44
CA LEU A 8 -0.03 -50.88 15.51
C LEU A 8 -0.58 -49.55 16.06
N ALA A 9 0.27 -48.54 16.18
CA ALA A 9 -0.17 -47.18 16.48
C ALA A 9 -0.97 -46.59 15.28
N PRO A 10 -2.04 -45.83 15.52
CA PRO A 10 -2.77 -45.16 14.44
C PRO A 10 -1.86 -44.14 13.76
N THR A 11 -1.83 -44.15 12.43
CA THR A 11 -1.12 -43.12 11.66
C THR A 11 -1.89 -41.81 11.72
N PRO A 12 -1.25 -40.68 12.05
CA PRO A 12 -1.92 -39.39 12.02
C PRO A 12 -2.42 -39.09 10.60
N PRO A 13 -3.55 -38.38 10.43
CA PRO A 13 -3.98 -37.95 9.12
C PRO A 13 -2.86 -37.12 8.49
N THR A 14 -2.42 -37.52 7.30
CA THR A 14 -1.51 -36.74 6.49
C THR A 14 -2.14 -35.37 6.28
N SER A 15 -1.60 -34.34 6.91
CA SER A 15 -2.04 -32.97 6.66
C SER A 15 -1.70 -32.66 5.20
N GLU A 16 -2.70 -32.63 4.32
CA GLU A 16 -2.53 -32.09 2.98
C GLU A 16 -2.09 -30.63 3.13
N ILE A 17 -0.83 -30.34 2.79
CA ILE A 17 -0.32 -28.98 2.86
C ILE A 17 -1.05 -28.19 1.77
N ARG A 18 -2.06 -27.42 2.16
CA ARG A 18 -2.77 -26.53 1.25
C ARG A 18 -1.89 -25.30 0.96
N ILE A 19 -1.14 -25.34 -0.12
CA ILE A 19 -0.37 -24.20 -0.61
C ILE A 19 -1.33 -23.26 -1.36
N VAL A 20 -1.70 -22.14 -0.73
CA VAL A 20 -2.42 -21.06 -1.41
C VAL A 20 -1.37 -20.12 -2.01
N PRO A 21 -1.35 -19.91 -3.34
CA PRO A 21 -0.39 -18.98 -3.94
C PRO A 21 -0.68 -17.54 -3.46
N PRO A 22 0.37 -16.71 -3.29
CA PRO A 22 0.17 -15.31 -2.92
C PRO A 22 -0.60 -14.58 -4.03
N ARG A 23 -1.48 -13.66 -3.61
CA ARG A 23 -2.20 -12.79 -4.53
C ARG A 23 -1.22 -11.83 -5.22
N ALA A 24 -1.36 -11.64 -6.52
CA ALA A 24 -0.57 -10.64 -7.24
C ALA A 24 -0.92 -9.24 -6.73
N VAL A 25 0.09 -8.39 -6.52
CA VAL A 25 -0.10 -7.03 -6.03
C VAL A 25 0.61 -6.06 -6.99
N THR A 26 -0.07 -5.00 -7.36
CA THR A 26 0.50 -3.87 -8.12
C THR A 26 0.58 -2.66 -7.22
N ILE A 27 1.74 -1.99 -7.23
CA ILE A 27 1.98 -0.76 -6.48
C ILE A 27 2.28 0.35 -7.50
N GLN A 28 1.55 1.45 -7.40
CA GLN A 28 1.81 2.67 -8.13
C GLN A 28 2.16 3.78 -7.15
N GLU A 29 3.15 4.58 -7.49
CA GLU A 29 3.67 5.62 -6.61
C GLU A 29 3.58 6.98 -7.28
N TYR A 30 3.11 7.96 -6.52
CA TYR A 30 3.17 9.37 -6.86
C TYR A 30 4.07 10.07 -5.84
N TYR A 31 5.00 10.88 -6.32
CA TYR A 31 6.02 11.59 -5.57
C TYR A 31 6.05 13.06 -5.99
N THR A 32 5.91 13.94 -5.01
CA THR A 32 6.00 15.39 -5.17
C THR A 32 6.71 16.01 -3.98
N GLU A 33 7.12 17.27 -4.12
CA GLU A 33 7.73 18.06 -3.06
C GLU A 33 6.80 19.24 -2.70
N SER A 34 6.63 19.48 -1.40
CA SER A 34 5.83 20.62 -0.94
C SER A 34 6.52 21.95 -1.22
N ASP A 35 5.75 22.95 -1.66
CA ASP A 35 6.20 24.34 -1.79
C ASP A 35 6.09 25.16 -0.48
N GLY A 36 5.52 24.54 0.57
CA GLY A 36 5.25 25.16 1.86
C GLY A 36 3.90 25.88 1.95
N ARG A 37 3.05 25.81 0.92
CA ARG A 37 1.83 26.62 0.82
C ARG A 37 0.62 25.84 0.34
N LYS A 38 0.75 25.05 -0.74
CA LYS A 38 -0.38 24.34 -1.34
C LYS A 38 -0.70 23.06 -0.56
N LYS A 39 -1.98 22.69 -0.60
CA LYS A 39 -2.53 21.44 -0.06
C LYS A 39 -3.16 20.55 -1.13
N ILE A 40 -3.15 21.01 -2.37
CA ILE A 40 -3.70 20.29 -3.51
C ILE A 40 -2.53 20.00 -4.45
N PHE A 41 -2.36 18.72 -4.75
CA PHE A 41 -1.30 18.21 -5.61
C PHE A 41 -1.92 17.45 -6.76
N THR A 42 -1.41 17.69 -7.96
CA THR A 42 -1.83 17.08 -9.20
C THR A 42 -0.67 16.33 -9.83
N GLU A 43 -0.95 15.54 -10.86
CA GLU A 43 0.09 14.81 -11.61
C GLU A 43 1.18 15.75 -12.17
N LYS A 44 0.84 17.02 -12.44
CA LYS A 44 1.79 18.04 -12.91
C LYS A 44 2.80 18.47 -11.84
N ASP A 45 2.47 18.27 -10.57
CA ASP A 45 3.36 18.56 -9.46
C ASP A 45 4.33 17.40 -9.18
N GLY A 46 4.16 16.26 -9.86
CA GLY A 46 5.03 15.10 -9.72
C GLY A 46 6.47 15.42 -10.12
N VAL A 47 7.44 14.89 -9.35
CA VAL A 47 8.86 15.08 -9.66
C VAL A 47 9.26 14.17 -10.83
N ALA A 48 9.92 14.74 -11.82
CA ALA A 48 10.43 14.00 -12.97
C ALA A 48 11.49 12.96 -12.56
N GLY A 49 11.59 11.87 -13.32
CA GLY A 49 12.59 10.80 -13.09
C GLY A 49 12.09 9.64 -12.23
N TYR A 50 10.90 9.74 -11.63
CA TYR A 50 10.27 8.67 -10.83
C TYR A 50 9.20 7.88 -11.59
N GLY A 51 9.44 7.58 -12.87
CA GLY A 51 8.48 6.85 -13.71
C GLY A 51 7.19 7.63 -13.99
N GLU A 52 6.10 6.91 -14.30
CA GLU A 52 4.80 7.53 -14.58
C GLU A 52 4.10 7.96 -13.29
N GLN A 53 3.97 9.28 -13.11
CA GLN A 53 3.46 9.92 -11.91
C GLN A 53 1.94 10.16 -12.01
N LYS A 54 1.17 9.07 -12.01
CA LYS A 54 -0.31 9.10 -12.08
C LYS A 54 -0.95 8.96 -10.71
N ILE A 55 -2.04 9.69 -10.47
CA ILE A 55 -2.86 9.54 -9.27
C ILE A 55 -4.15 8.82 -9.69
N VAL A 56 -4.23 7.53 -9.36
CA VAL A 56 -5.33 6.64 -9.78
C VAL A 56 -6.61 6.99 -9.03
N ASP A 57 -7.76 6.74 -9.66
CA ASP A 57 -9.06 6.83 -8.99
C ASP A 57 -9.10 5.87 -7.77
N PRO A 58 -9.58 6.33 -6.60
CA PRO A 58 -9.69 5.51 -5.39
C PRO A 58 -10.48 4.22 -5.58
N SER A 59 -11.42 4.18 -6.53
CA SER A 59 -12.24 3.00 -6.83
C SER A 59 -11.47 1.88 -7.53
N GLU A 60 -10.32 2.18 -8.15
CA GLU A 60 -9.49 1.20 -8.87
C GLU A 60 -8.40 0.58 -8.01
N VAL A 61 -8.22 1.08 -6.79
CA VAL A 61 -7.16 0.67 -5.86
C VAL A 61 -7.78 0.10 -4.59
N SER A 62 -7.10 -0.87 -4.00
CA SER A 62 -7.60 -1.53 -2.80
C SER A 62 -7.23 -0.77 -1.54
N TYR A 63 -6.07 -0.13 -1.56
CA TYR A 63 -5.53 0.60 -0.42
C TYR A 63 -4.54 1.66 -0.89
N THR A 64 -4.30 2.68 -0.07
CA THR A 64 -3.30 3.70 -0.35
C THR A 64 -2.59 4.10 0.94
N ASN A 65 -1.35 4.56 0.84
CA ASN A 65 -0.62 5.16 1.96
C ASN A 65 -0.15 6.54 1.53
N LEU A 66 -0.27 7.52 2.42
CA LEU A 66 0.32 8.83 2.21
C LEU A 66 1.42 9.03 3.25
N PHE A 67 2.63 9.35 2.79
CA PHE A 67 3.74 9.76 3.63
C PHE A 67 4.05 11.22 3.36
N ILE A 68 4.17 12.01 4.43
CA ILE A 68 4.63 13.39 4.37
C ILE A 68 5.86 13.49 5.25
N ASN A 69 6.99 13.90 4.64
CA ASN A 69 8.28 13.96 5.31
C ASN A 69 8.66 12.63 6.02
N GLY A 70 8.33 11.50 5.39
CA GLY A 70 8.57 10.15 5.93
C GLY A 70 7.55 9.66 6.96
N VAL A 71 6.58 10.48 7.37
CA VAL A 71 5.56 10.11 8.38
C VAL A 71 4.26 9.68 7.70
N LEU A 72 3.78 8.48 8.02
CA LEU A 72 2.49 7.96 7.56
C LEU A 72 1.33 8.84 8.05
N GLN A 73 0.49 9.26 7.12
CA GLN A 73 -0.68 10.08 7.38
C GLN A 73 -1.94 9.22 7.52
N LEU A 74 -2.79 9.62 8.47
CA LEU A 74 -4.11 9.01 8.66
C LEU A 74 -4.99 9.23 7.43
N ARG A 75 -5.83 8.25 7.12
CA ARG A 75 -6.80 8.31 6.01
C ARG A 75 -7.71 9.54 6.03
N THR A 76 -8.04 10.06 7.22
CA THR A 76 -8.87 11.26 7.38
C THR A 76 -8.15 12.55 7.04
N HIS A 77 -6.81 12.56 6.97
CA HIS A 77 -6.01 13.75 6.71
C HIS A 77 -5.84 14.05 5.22
N TYR A 78 -6.40 13.23 4.33
CA TYR A 78 -6.32 13.47 2.91
C TYR A 78 -7.48 12.83 2.16
N GLU A 79 -7.73 13.36 0.97
CA GLU A 79 -8.65 12.82 -0.01
C GLU A 79 -7.89 12.58 -1.31
N ILE A 80 -8.27 11.53 -2.03
CA ILE A 80 -7.75 11.22 -3.36
C ILE A 80 -8.92 11.30 -4.33
N GLN A 81 -8.69 11.95 -5.46
CA GLN A 81 -9.55 11.92 -6.63
C GLN A 81 -8.67 11.55 -7.82
N GLN A 82 -9.28 11.11 -8.93
CA GLN A 82 -8.51 10.86 -10.15
C GLN A 82 -7.67 12.09 -10.51
N GLY A 83 -6.35 11.91 -10.61
CA GLY A 83 -5.37 12.96 -10.92
C GLY A 83 -5.08 13.96 -9.79
N LYS A 84 -5.59 13.77 -8.57
CA LYS A 84 -5.47 14.75 -7.49
C LYS A 84 -5.36 14.15 -6.08
N LEU A 85 -4.43 14.69 -5.29
CA LEU A 85 -4.30 14.48 -3.86
C LEU A 85 -4.63 15.80 -3.12
N ILE A 86 -5.50 15.74 -2.13
CA ILE A 86 -5.95 16.89 -1.33
C ILE A 86 -5.61 16.62 0.14
N LEU A 87 -4.88 17.53 0.78
CA LEU A 87 -4.56 17.46 2.21
C LEU A 87 -5.62 18.20 3.04
N ASN A 88 -6.23 17.49 3.98
CA ASN A 88 -7.25 17.98 4.90
C ASN A 88 -6.66 18.43 6.25
N THR A 89 -5.35 18.66 6.30
CA THR A 89 -4.67 19.21 7.48
C THR A 89 -4.88 20.72 7.57
N VAL A 90 -4.68 21.28 8.77
CA VAL A 90 -4.71 22.74 8.99
C VAL A 90 -3.63 23.39 8.14
N ASP A 91 -2.38 22.99 8.38
CA ASP A 91 -1.20 23.54 7.72
C ASP A 91 -0.76 22.71 6.50
N ALA A 92 -0.12 23.39 5.54
CA ALA A 92 0.57 22.73 4.45
C ALA A 92 1.88 22.09 4.95
N PRO A 93 2.38 21.02 4.31
CA PRO A 93 3.68 20.46 4.63
C PRO A 93 4.78 21.51 4.43
N LEU A 94 5.84 21.45 5.24
CA LEU A 94 6.99 22.36 5.11
C LEU A 94 7.56 22.36 3.69
N ARG A 95 8.08 23.50 3.24
CA ARG A 95 8.76 23.59 1.94
C ARG A 95 9.90 22.56 1.89
N GLY A 96 10.00 21.84 0.78
CA GLY A 96 10.99 20.78 0.60
C GLY A 96 10.57 19.43 1.19
N ALA A 97 9.43 19.34 1.89
CA ALA A 97 8.98 18.08 2.44
C ALA A 97 8.59 17.10 1.31
N PRO A 98 9.16 15.88 1.29
CA PRO A 98 8.75 14.86 0.33
C PRO A 98 7.35 14.36 0.66
N ILE A 99 6.52 14.22 -0.37
CA ILE A 99 5.16 13.69 -0.29
C ILE A 99 5.10 12.47 -1.21
N ILE A 100 4.83 11.31 -0.63
CA ILE A 100 4.74 10.03 -1.35
C ILE A 100 3.35 9.45 -1.14
N LEU A 101 2.61 9.27 -2.23
CA LEU A 101 1.35 8.54 -2.25
C LEU A 101 1.58 7.17 -2.90
N GLN A 102 1.44 6.11 -2.11
CA GLN A 102 1.43 4.74 -2.62
C GLN A 102 -0.01 4.27 -2.84
N MET A 103 -0.28 3.66 -3.99
CA MET A 103 -1.58 3.14 -4.38
C MET A 103 -1.43 1.65 -4.69
N ILE A 104 -2.11 0.81 -3.93
CA ILE A 104 -1.93 -0.64 -3.90
C ILE A 104 -3.20 -1.30 -4.42
N LYS A 105 -3.03 -2.21 -5.39
CA LYS A 105 -4.10 -3.00 -6.01
C LYS A 105 -3.78 -4.48 -5.90
N PHE A 106 -4.75 -5.29 -5.49
CA PHE A 106 -4.64 -6.74 -5.40
C PHE A 106 -5.67 -7.46 -6.27
#